data_AF-A0A2P2K724-F1
#
_entry.id   AF-A0A2P2K724-F1
#
_cell.length_a   1.000
_cell.length_b   1.000
_cell.length_c   1.000
_cell.angle_alpha   90.00
_cell.angle_beta   90.00
_cell.angle_gamma   90.00
#
_symmetry.space_group_name_H-M   'P 1'
#
loop_
_entity.id
_entity.type
_entity.pdbx_description
1 polymer ?
#
loop_
_entity_poly.entity_id
_entity_poly.type
_entity_poly.pdbx_seq_one_letter_code
_entity_poly.pdbx_strand_id
1 'polypeptide(L)'
;MDQIADAIADCSLAIALDGSYHKAVSRRATLHEMIRDYEQAARDLQRLVSIFENQSEGKSRQSGTPGRAHSSTKELRQAHWHMSLMEEKAKKGSPLDMYLVLGVKVSDSVLEIKRAYRKAALRHHPDKAGQFLARSESGDEGRLWKEIVEEVHIDADRLFKMIGEAYAVLSDATKRSQYDLDEEIRKGSKQSNGSRPNGKTSDGYSYPFRRSRR
;
A
#
# COMPACT_ATOMS: atom_id res chain seq x y z
N MET A 1 -10.10 10.13 10.29
CA MET A 1 -8.77 9.97 9.70
C MET A 1 -8.70 8.51 9.31
N ASP A 2 -8.81 8.22 8.02
CA ASP A 2 -8.72 6.85 7.50
C ASP A 2 -7.30 6.37 7.82
N GLN A 3 -7.16 5.39 8.72
CA GLN A 3 -5.83 4.90 9.11
C GLN A 3 -5.27 4.10 7.94
N ILE A 4 -4.12 4.50 7.39
CA ILE A 4 -3.50 3.82 6.25
C ILE A 4 -3.28 2.33 6.57
N ALA A 5 -2.92 2.01 7.81
CA ALA A 5 -2.81 0.64 8.30
C ALA A 5 -4.11 -0.17 8.15
N ASP A 6 -5.28 0.40 8.48
CA ASP A 6 -6.57 -0.26 8.27
C ASP A 6 -6.80 -0.52 6.78
N ALA A 7 -6.54 0.47 5.92
CA ALA A 7 -6.71 0.33 4.48
C ALA A 7 -5.76 -0.71 3.85
N ILE A 8 -4.53 -0.82 4.34
CA ILE A 8 -3.58 -1.85 3.92
C ILE A 8 -4.11 -3.22 4.32
N ALA A 9 -4.57 -3.39 5.57
CA ALA A 9 -5.11 -4.65 6.07
C ALA A 9 -6.33 -5.11 5.27
N ASP A 10 -7.26 -4.18 4.96
CA ASP A 10 -8.44 -4.47 4.15
C ASP A 10 -8.05 -4.90 2.72
N CYS A 11 -7.07 -4.24 2.11
CA CYS A 11 -6.58 -4.63 0.79
C CYS A 11 -5.87 -5.99 0.83
N SER A 12 -5.05 -6.26 1.84
CA SER A 12 -4.39 -7.56 2.04
C SER A 12 -5.41 -8.69 2.16
N LEU A 13 -6.45 -8.51 2.97
CA LEU A 13 -7.53 -9.49 3.07
C LEU A 13 -8.24 -9.70 1.72
N ALA A 14 -8.56 -8.60 1.00
CA ALA A 14 -9.21 -8.70 -0.29
C ALA A 14 -8.36 -9.43 -1.34
N ILE A 15 -7.04 -9.24 -1.32
CA ILE A 15 -6.08 -9.91 -2.22
C ILE A 15 -5.91 -11.38 -1.85
N ALA A 16 -5.88 -11.70 -0.55
CA ALA A 16 -5.79 -13.08 -0.09
C ALA A 16 -7.07 -13.87 -0.48
N LEU A 17 -8.24 -13.23 -0.40
CA LEU A 17 -9.51 -13.83 -0.83
C LEU A 17 -9.64 -13.94 -2.35
N ASP A 18 -9.18 -12.94 -3.10
CA ASP A 18 -9.16 -12.93 -4.56
C ASP A 18 -7.81 -12.41 -5.08
N GLY A 19 -6.94 -13.35 -5.43
CA GLY A 19 -5.61 -13.05 -5.96
C GLY A 19 -5.61 -12.32 -7.30
N SER A 20 -6.75 -12.27 -8.01
CA SER A 20 -6.94 -11.56 -9.29
C SER A 20 -7.53 -10.15 -9.12
N TYR A 21 -7.76 -9.71 -7.88
CA TYR A 21 -8.42 -8.45 -7.58
C TYR A 21 -7.50 -7.23 -7.80
N HIS A 22 -7.25 -6.90 -9.06
CA HIS A 22 -6.33 -5.85 -9.49
C HIS A 22 -6.60 -4.46 -8.86
N LYS A 23 -7.85 -4.14 -8.52
CA LYS A 23 -8.18 -2.88 -7.83
C LYS A 23 -7.65 -2.84 -6.41
N ALA A 24 -7.75 -3.94 -5.66
CA ALA A 24 -7.19 -4.03 -4.31
C ALA A 24 -5.66 -3.99 -4.36
N VAL A 25 -5.05 -4.72 -5.31
CA VAL A 25 -3.59 -4.69 -5.54
C VAL A 25 -3.10 -3.27 -5.88
N SER A 26 -3.76 -2.59 -6.82
CA SER A 26 -3.41 -1.21 -7.20
C SER A 26 -3.58 -0.23 -6.03
N ARG A 27 -4.64 -0.41 -5.23
CA ARG A 27 -4.88 0.41 -4.03
C ARG A 27 -3.78 0.18 -2.98
N ARG A 28 -3.42 -1.07 -2.72
CA ARG A 28 -2.38 -1.45 -1.75
C ARG A 28 -1.01 -0.91 -2.17
N ALA A 29 -0.65 -1.00 -3.46
CA ALA A 29 0.56 -0.39 -4.01
C ALA A 29 0.61 1.12 -3.73
N THR A 30 -0.51 1.82 -3.93
CA THR A 30 -0.60 3.26 -3.66
C THR A 30 -0.45 3.58 -2.17
N LEU A 31 -1.03 2.75 -1.29
CA LEU A 31 -0.91 2.93 0.16
C LEU A 31 0.54 2.71 0.63
N HIS A 32 1.22 1.68 0.12
CA HIS A 32 2.64 1.44 0.37
C HIS A 32 3.52 2.57 -0.17
N GLU A 33 3.22 3.10 -1.36
CA GLU A 33 3.90 4.29 -1.87
C GLU A 33 3.73 5.50 -0.93
N MET A 34 2.52 5.73 -0.41
CA MET A 34 2.25 6.83 0.52
C MET A 34 3.08 6.74 1.80
N ILE A 35 3.23 5.55 2.38
CA ILE A 35 4.07 5.32 3.57
C ILE A 35 5.56 5.14 3.23
N ARG A 36 5.93 5.28 1.95
CA ARG A 36 7.29 5.13 1.42
C ARG A 36 7.86 3.71 1.57
N ASP A 37 6.98 2.72 1.68
CA ASP A 37 7.32 1.31 1.59
C ASP A 37 7.42 0.90 0.11
N TYR A 38 8.46 1.40 -0.55
CA TYR A 38 8.60 1.22 -2.00
C TYR A 38 8.86 -0.22 -2.40
N GLU A 39 9.39 -1.05 -1.49
CA GLU A 39 9.59 -2.47 -1.74
C GLU A 39 8.25 -3.21 -1.87
N GLN A 40 7.33 -3.02 -0.93
CA GLN A 40 6.00 -3.64 -1.04
C GLN A 40 5.20 -3.03 -2.19
N ALA A 41 5.32 -1.71 -2.42
CA ALA A 41 4.67 -1.07 -3.56
C ALA A 41 5.13 -1.69 -4.91
N ALA A 42 6.44 -1.95 -5.06
CA ALA A 42 6.97 -2.61 -6.27
C ALA A 42 6.45 -4.04 -6.43
N ARG A 43 6.37 -4.82 -5.33
CA ARG A 43 5.81 -6.18 -5.35
C ARG A 43 4.34 -6.21 -5.74
N ASP A 44 3.54 -5.27 -5.21
CA ASP A 44 2.14 -5.15 -5.59
C ASP A 44 1.99 -4.76 -7.07
N LEU A 45 2.83 -3.85 -7.57
CA LEU A 45 2.83 -3.47 -8.98
C LEU A 45 3.28 -4.63 -9.89
N GLN A 46 4.23 -5.44 -9.45
CA GLN A 46 4.60 -6.67 -10.16
C GLN A 46 3.43 -7.64 -10.25
N ARG A 47 2.70 -7.86 -9.14
CA ARG A 47 1.48 -8.68 -9.13
C ARG A 47 0.41 -8.09 -10.07
N LEU A 48 0.26 -6.78 -10.08
CA LEU A 48 -0.69 -6.06 -10.95
C LEU A 48 -0.36 -6.27 -12.44
N VAL A 49 0.93 -6.17 -12.81
CA VAL A 49 1.42 -6.45 -14.16
C VAL A 49 1.05 -7.88 -14.57
N SER A 50 1.38 -8.88 -13.73
CA SER A 50 1.05 -10.28 -14.02
C SER A 50 -0.46 -10.51 -14.19
N ILE A 51 -1.30 -9.85 -13.39
CA ILE A 51 -2.77 -9.94 -13.55
C ILE A 51 -3.21 -9.37 -14.91
N PHE A 52 -2.67 -8.23 -15.33
CA PHE A 52 -3.02 -7.62 -16.62
C PHE A 52 -2.52 -8.43 -17.83
N GLU A 53 -1.33 -9.02 -17.74
CA GLU A 53 -0.80 -9.94 -18.75
C GLU A 53 -1.73 -11.14 -18.93
N ASN A 54 -2.08 -11.83 -17.84
CA ASN A 54 -2.99 -12.98 -17.86
C ASN A 54 -4.38 -12.63 -18.42
N GLN A 55 -4.90 -11.44 -18.11
CA GLN A 55 -6.16 -10.95 -18.66
C GLN A 55 -6.10 -10.64 -20.17
N SER A 56 -4.91 -10.33 -20.70
CA SER A 56 -4.71 -10.04 -22.13
C SER A 56 -4.63 -11.32 -22.97
N GLU A 57 -3.98 -12.36 -22.44
CA GLU A 57 -3.86 -13.67 -23.09
C GLU A 57 -5.21 -14.40 -23.20
N GLY A 58 -6.05 -14.32 -22.15
CA GLY A 58 -7.39 -14.91 -22.17
C GLY A 58 -8.33 -14.27 -23.20
N LYS A 59 -8.18 -12.98 -23.49
CA LYS A 59 -9.04 -12.24 -24.46
C LYS A 59 -8.64 -12.46 -25.92
N SER A 60 -7.36 -12.73 -26.18
CA SER A 60 -6.82 -13.09 -27.50
C SER A 60 -7.52 -14.32 -28.12
N ARG A 61 -8.02 -15.23 -27.28
CA ARG A 61 -8.71 -16.45 -27.72
C ARG A 61 -10.21 -16.29 -28.01
N GLN A 62 -10.85 -15.16 -27.67
CA GLN A 62 -12.33 -15.05 -27.67
C GLN A 62 -12.98 -13.78 -28.25
N SER A 63 -12.28 -12.72 -28.69
CA SER A 63 -13.00 -11.54 -29.25
C SER A 63 -12.23 -10.67 -30.26
N GLY A 64 -12.91 -10.28 -31.34
CA GLY A 64 -12.44 -9.41 -32.42
C GLY A 64 -12.91 -7.94 -32.34
N THR A 65 -13.11 -7.39 -31.14
CA THR A 65 -13.55 -5.99 -30.94
C THR A 65 -12.38 -5.05 -30.57
N PRO A 66 -11.99 -4.07 -31.42
CA PRO A 66 -10.73 -3.31 -31.26
C PRO A 66 -10.72 -2.27 -30.12
N GLY A 67 -11.88 -1.76 -29.69
CA GLY A 67 -11.96 -0.56 -28.84
C GLY A 67 -11.53 -0.72 -27.37
N ARG A 68 -11.64 -1.93 -26.79
CA ARG A 68 -11.33 -2.17 -25.37
C ARG A 68 -9.87 -2.60 -25.13
N ALA A 69 -9.21 -3.12 -26.16
CA ALA A 69 -7.82 -3.56 -26.11
C ALA A 69 -6.83 -2.39 -25.88
N HIS A 70 -7.18 -1.19 -26.36
CA HIS A 70 -6.32 -0.01 -26.20
C HIS A 70 -6.26 0.50 -24.73
N SER A 71 -7.33 0.33 -23.95
CA SER A 71 -7.35 0.71 -22.53
C SER A 71 -6.46 -0.20 -21.69
N SER A 72 -6.58 -1.52 -21.88
CA SER A 72 -5.79 -2.50 -21.11
C SER A 72 -4.29 -2.43 -21.40
N THR A 73 -3.90 -2.11 -22.64
CA THR A 73 -2.48 -1.90 -22.99
C THR A 73 -1.90 -0.62 -22.39
N LYS A 74 -2.72 0.44 -22.24
CA LYS A 74 -2.33 1.66 -21.52
C LYS A 74 -2.14 1.40 -20.03
N GLU A 75 -3.05 0.66 -19.40
CA GLU A 75 -2.98 0.27 -17.98
C GLU A 75 -1.74 -0.59 -17.69
N LEU A 76 -1.44 -1.57 -18.54
CA LEU A 76 -0.24 -2.41 -18.41
C LEU A 76 1.04 -1.58 -18.53
N ARG A 77 1.13 -0.69 -19.53
CA ARG A 77 2.28 0.20 -19.69
C ARG A 77 2.47 1.12 -18.47
N GLN A 78 1.36 1.64 -17.94
CA GLN A 78 1.39 2.48 -16.74
C GLN A 78 1.86 1.68 -15.53
N ALA A 79 1.39 0.45 -15.35
CA ALA A 79 1.83 -0.42 -14.25
C ALA A 79 3.33 -0.73 -14.32
N HIS A 80 3.88 -1.06 -15.50
CA HIS A 80 5.32 -1.24 -15.67
C HIS A 80 6.12 0.02 -15.34
N TRP A 81 5.71 1.17 -15.86
CA TRP A 81 6.39 2.44 -15.57
C TRP A 81 6.38 2.74 -14.07
N HIS A 82 5.24 2.54 -13.42
CA HIS A 82 5.10 2.77 -11.98
C HIS A 82 5.96 1.78 -11.18
N MET A 83 6.01 0.51 -11.60
CA MET A 83 6.85 -0.52 -10.99
C MET A 83 8.34 -0.13 -11.04
N SER A 84 8.86 0.24 -12.22
CA SER A 84 10.24 0.68 -12.37
C SER A 84 10.56 1.93 -11.53
N LEU A 85 9.61 2.88 -11.43
CA LEU A 85 9.75 4.04 -10.56
C LEU A 85 9.84 3.64 -9.08
N MET A 86 9.00 2.68 -8.62
CA MET A 86 9.03 2.21 -7.24
C MET A 86 10.33 1.46 -6.93
N GLU A 87 10.83 0.61 -7.84
CA GLU A 87 12.13 -0.06 -7.68
C GLU A 87 13.28 0.94 -7.57
N GLU A 88 13.28 2.01 -8.36
CA GLU A 88 14.29 3.07 -8.25
C GLU A 88 14.20 3.79 -6.90
N LYS A 89 12.98 4.11 -6.44
CA LYS A 89 12.77 4.72 -5.13
C LYS A 89 13.18 3.78 -3.98
N ALA A 90 12.96 2.47 -4.11
CA ALA A 90 13.41 1.46 -3.16
C ALA A 90 14.95 1.40 -3.09
N LYS A 91 15.63 1.41 -4.23
CA LYS A 91 17.11 1.46 -4.31
C LYS A 91 17.71 2.69 -3.64
N LYS A 92 16.99 3.81 -3.62
CA LYS A 92 17.41 5.04 -2.93
C LYS A 92 17.32 4.95 -1.40
N GLY A 93 16.72 3.90 -0.84
CA GLY A 93 16.74 3.63 0.61
C GLY A 93 16.04 4.71 1.43
N SER A 94 14.86 5.16 1.00
CA SER A 94 14.09 6.14 1.78
C SER A 94 13.42 5.47 2.98
N PRO A 95 13.57 5.98 4.22
CA PRO A 95 12.87 5.42 5.38
C PRO A 95 11.35 5.59 5.25
N LEU A 96 10.59 4.78 5.98
CA LEU A 96 9.13 4.87 6.00
C LEU A 96 8.65 6.22 6.56
N ASP A 97 7.42 6.60 6.23
CA ASP A 97 6.73 7.73 6.84
C ASP A 97 6.10 7.30 8.17
N MET A 98 6.80 7.56 9.28
CA MET A 98 6.40 7.10 10.63
C MET A 98 5.04 7.69 11.05
N TYR A 99 4.77 8.93 10.67
CA TYR A 99 3.54 9.63 11.01
C TYR A 99 2.34 9.01 10.28
N LEU A 100 2.49 8.75 8.98
CA LEU A 100 1.45 8.12 8.16
C LEU A 100 1.21 6.66 8.56
N VAL A 101 2.27 5.90 8.87
CA VAL A 101 2.15 4.50 9.35
C VAL A 101 1.32 4.43 10.62
N LEU A 102 1.59 5.30 11.60
CA LEU A 102 0.86 5.32 12.87
C LEU A 102 -0.50 6.07 12.77
N GLY A 103 -0.71 6.83 11.70
CA GLY A 103 -1.92 7.62 11.45
C GLY A 103 -2.05 8.83 12.36
N VAL A 104 -0.92 9.45 12.72
CA VAL A 104 -0.81 10.63 13.60
C VAL A 104 -0.18 11.79 12.84
N LYS A 105 -0.35 13.00 13.35
CA LYS A 105 0.24 14.22 12.78
C LYS A 105 1.54 14.59 13.48
N VAL A 106 2.36 15.38 12.79
CA VAL A 106 3.58 15.99 13.35
C VAL A 106 3.27 16.90 14.55
N SER A 107 2.06 17.44 14.66
CA SER A 107 1.61 18.24 15.81
C SER A 107 1.14 17.42 17.01
N ASP A 108 0.96 16.10 16.85
CA ASP A 108 0.33 15.28 17.88
C ASP A 108 1.29 15.07 19.07
N SER A 109 0.73 15.08 20.27
CA SER A 109 1.45 14.89 21.51
C SER A 109 1.89 13.44 21.71
N VAL A 110 2.87 13.21 22.59
CA VAL A 110 3.34 11.86 22.94
C VAL A 110 2.20 10.99 23.51
N LEU A 111 1.22 11.59 24.21
CA LEU A 111 0.06 10.89 24.72
C LEU A 111 -0.85 10.37 23.59
N GLU A 112 -1.06 11.19 22.56
CA GLU A 112 -1.83 10.81 21.37
C GLU A 112 -1.12 9.74 20.56
N ILE A 113 0.19 9.86 20.38
CA ILE A 113 1.04 8.83 19.74
C ILE A 113 0.91 7.49 20.48
N LYS A 114 1.03 7.49 21.81
CA LYS A 114 0.84 6.29 22.64
C LYS A 114 -0.57 5.71 22.50
N ARG A 115 -1.59 6.56 22.42
CA ARG A 115 -2.99 6.11 22.24
C ARG A 115 -3.20 5.50 20.86
N ALA A 116 -2.67 6.13 19.81
CA ALA A 116 -2.74 5.65 18.44
C ALA A 116 -2.05 4.30 18.30
N TYR A 117 -0.83 4.16 18.86
CA TYR A 117 -0.11 2.88 18.90
C TYR A 117 -0.91 1.78 19.57
N ARG A 118 -1.42 1.99 20.79
CA ARG A 118 -2.23 0.97 21.48
C ARG A 118 -3.43 0.53 20.65
N LYS A 119 -4.12 1.48 20.00
CA LYS A 119 -5.26 1.19 19.14
C LYS A 119 -4.82 0.37 17.91
N ALA A 120 -3.77 0.79 17.23
CA ALA A 120 -3.27 0.14 16.01
C ALA A 120 -2.74 -1.27 16.31
N ALA A 121 -1.91 -1.42 17.34
CA ALA A 121 -1.36 -2.70 17.78
C ALA A 121 -2.45 -3.72 18.15
N LEU A 122 -3.52 -3.30 18.84
CA LEU A 122 -4.62 -4.20 19.20
C LEU A 122 -5.47 -4.64 18.01
N ARG A 123 -5.56 -3.80 16.97
CA ARG A 123 -6.33 -4.06 15.75
C ARG A 123 -5.58 -4.94 14.77
N HIS A 124 -4.29 -4.67 14.59
CA HIS A 124 -3.44 -5.33 13.59
C HIS A 124 -2.51 -6.37 14.20
N HIS A 125 -2.82 -6.89 15.39
CA HIS A 125 -2.03 -7.96 15.99
C HIS A 125 -2.12 -9.22 15.12
N PRO A 126 -1.00 -9.87 14.77
CA PRO A 126 -1.01 -11.06 13.92
C PRO A 126 -1.90 -12.16 14.48
N ASP A 127 -1.90 -12.42 15.80
CA ASP A 127 -2.76 -13.45 16.42
C ASP A 127 -4.27 -13.29 16.14
N LYS A 128 -4.75 -12.07 15.88
CA LYS A 128 -6.17 -11.82 15.59
C LYS A 128 -6.47 -11.81 14.09
N ALA A 129 -5.45 -11.69 13.25
CA ALA A 129 -5.59 -11.81 11.81
C ALA A 129 -5.98 -13.26 11.47
N GLY A 130 -6.86 -13.47 10.49
CA GLY A 130 -7.25 -14.82 10.06
C GLY A 130 -8.14 -15.64 11.02
N GLN A 131 -8.28 -15.29 12.31
CA GLN A 131 -9.14 -16.01 13.26
C GLN A 131 -10.60 -16.13 12.80
N PHE A 132 -11.11 -15.13 12.09
CA PHE A 132 -12.47 -15.16 11.54
C PHE A 132 -12.61 -16.15 10.36
N LEU A 133 -11.53 -16.43 9.64
CA LEU A 133 -11.50 -17.33 8.48
C LEU A 133 -11.28 -18.80 8.89
N ALA A 134 -10.65 -19.04 10.04
CA ALA A 134 -10.35 -20.38 10.57
C ALA A 134 -11.57 -21.21 11.02
N ARG A 135 -12.81 -20.72 10.87
CA ARG A 135 -14.03 -21.46 11.26
C ARG A 135 -14.56 -22.44 10.21
N SER A 136 -13.98 -22.46 9.01
CA SER A 136 -14.44 -23.27 7.88
C SER A 136 -13.47 -24.42 7.58
N GLU A 137 -13.29 -25.37 8.51
CA GLU A 137 -12.32 -26.47 8.39
C GLU A 137 -12.93 -27.81 7.93
N SER A 138 -13.84 -27.81 6.94
CA SER A 138 -14.42 -29.07 6.44
C SER A 138 -14.23 -29.24 4.92
N GLY A 139 -13.22 -30.04 4.52
CA GLY A 139 -13.00 -30.48 3.13
C GLY A 139 -11.73 -29.94 2.46
N ASP A 140 -11.57 -30.19 1.15
CA ASP A 140 -10.45 -29.69 0.32
C ASP A 140 -10.33 -28.15 0.32
N GLU A 141 -11.43 -27.44 0.57
CA GLU A 141 -11.46 -25.99 0.81
C GLU A 141 -10.63 -25.58 2.03
N GLY A 142 -10.48 -26.46 3.02
CA GLY A 142 -9.69 -26.20 4.23
C GLY A 142 -8.21 -25.91 3.94
N ARG A 143 -7.64 -26.49 2.87
CA ARG A 143 -6.25 -26.20 2.47
C ARG A 143 -6.12 -24.78 1.90
N LEU A 144 -7.05 -24.39 1.03
CA LEU A 144 -7.10 -23.04 0.46
C LEU A 144 -7.29 -21.99 1.57
N TRP A 145 -8.23 -22.23 2.49
CA TRP A 145 -8.42 -21.33 3.63
C TRP A 145 -7.18 -21.21 4.51
N LYS A 146 -6.41 -22.29 4.67
CA LYS A 146 -5.15 -22.27 5.40
C LYS A 146 -4.09 -21.41 4.74
N GLU A 147 -3.97 -21.47 3.41
CA GLU A 147 -3.07 -20.61 2.62
C GLU A 147 -3.48 -19.14 2.72
N ILE A 148 -4.79 -18.85 2.60
CA ILE A 148 -5.33 -17.48 2.74
C ILE A 148 -5.05 -16.93 4.15
N VAL A 149 -5.28 -17.75 5.19
CA VAL A 149 -5.03 -17.37 6.58
C VAL A 149 -3.55 -17.08 6.81
N GLU A 150 -2.66 -17.92 6.25
CA GLU A 150 -1.21 -17.71 6.33
C GLU A 150 -0.78 -16.41 5.63
N GLU A 151 -1.26 -16.14 4.41
CA GLU A 151 -0.97 -14.88 3.71
C GLU A 151 -1.42 -13.65 4.53
N VAL A 152 -2.63 -13.71 5.09
CA VAL A 152 -3.18 -12.64 5.95
C VAL A 152 -2.37 -12.47 7.23
N HIS A 153 -1.88 -13.56 7.83
CA HIS A 153 -0.99 -13.50 9.00
C HIS A 153 0.34 -12.85 8.67
N ILE A 154 0.97 -13.20 7.55
CA ILE A 154 2.25 -12.62 7.11
C ILE A 154 2.10 -11.11 6.90
N ASP A 155 1.03 -10.67 6.25
CA ASP A 155 0.77 -9.25 6.03
C ASP A 155 0.46 -8.51 7.33
N ALA A 156 -0.30 -9.12 8.25
CA ALA A 156 -0.57 -8.55 9.57
C ALA A 156 0.71 -8.41 10.42
N ASP A 157 1.60 -9.41 10.41
CA ASP A 157 2.88 -9.36 11.12
C ASP A 157 3.78 -8.23 10.59
N ARG A 158 3.88 -8.07 9.26
CA ARG A 158 4.60 -6.94 8.65
C ARG A 158 4.02 -5.60 9.07
N LEU A 159 2.69 -5.46 9.01
CA LEU A 159 2.01 -4.23 9.40
C LEU A 159 2.24 -3.92 10.88
N PHE A 160 2.20 -4.94 11.75
CA PHE A 160 2.47 -4.80 13.17
C PHE A 160 3.90 -4.33 13.45
N LYS A 161 4.90 -4.88 12.73
CA LYS A 161 6.30 -4.45 12.81
C LYS A 161 6.45 -2.98 12.43
N MET A 162 5.86 -2.56 11.30
CA MET A 162 5.88 -1.14 10.89
C MET A 162 5.26 -0.21 11.94
N ILE A 163 4.12 -0.61 12.52
CA ILE A 163 3.47 0.15 13.60
C ILE A 163 4.39 0.26 14.83
N GLY A 164 5.08 -0.83 15.18
CA GLY A 164 6.05 -0.87 16.27
C GLY A 164 7.25 0.05 16.04
N GLU A 165 7.83 0.01 14.83
CA GLU A 165 8.94 0.90 14.42
C GLU A 165 8.54 2.37 14.47
N ALA A 166 7.36 2.72 13.93
CA ALA A 166 6.82 4.07 13.99
C ALA A 166 6.66 4.55 15.43
N TYR A 167 6.14 3.71 16.31
CA TYR A 167 6.04 4.05 17.72
C TYR A 167 7.41 4.21 18.40
N ALA A 168 8.37 3.35 18.09
CA ALA A 168 9.72 3.39 18.68
C ALA A 168 10.48 4.68 18.31
N VAL A 169 10.21 5.27 17.14
CA VAL A 169 10.76 6.56 16.72
C VAL A 169 9.97 7.72 17.30
N LEU A 170 8.64 7.73 17.16
CA LEU A 170 7.81 8.88 17.49
C LEU A 170 7.53 9.07 18.99
N SER A 171 7.63 8.01 19.79
CA SER A 171 7.37 8.09 21.23
C SER A 171 8.54 8.65 22.04
N ASP A 172 9.75 8.61 21.48
CA ASP A 172 10.97 9.16 22.09
C ASP A 172 11.22 10.57 21.53
N ALA A 173 11.37 11.56 22.41
CA ALA A 173 11.50 12.96 22.00
C ALA A 173 12.77 13.20 21.17
N THR A 174 13.88 12.54 21.50
CA THR A 174 15.16 12.69 20.80
C THR A 174 15.08 12.06 19.42
N LYS A 175 14.58 10.81 19.32
CA LYS A 175 14.42 10.12 18.03
C LYS A 175 13.43 10.83 17.12
N ARG A 176 12.31 11.30 17.66
CA ARG A 176 11.32 12.09 16.92
C ARG A 176 11.94 13.37 16.36
N SER A 177 12.69 14.11 17.19
CA SER A 177 13.37 15.33 16.74
C SER A 177 14.39 15.07 15.65
N GLN A 178 15.16 13.98 15.74
CA GLN A 178 16.11 13.58 14.69
C GLN A 178 15.37 13.20 13.40
N TYR A 179 14.30 12.43 13.52
CA TYR A 179 13.46 12.06 12.38
C TYR A 179 12.86 13.29 11.69
N ASP A 180 12.35 14.25 12.45
CA ASP A 180 11.77 15.48 11.92
C ASP A 180 12.82 16.32 11.17
N LEU A 181 14.04 16.43 11.71
CA LEU A 181 15.17 17.09 11.05
C LEU A 181 15.55 16.40 9.73
N ASP A 182 15.64 15.08 9.72
CA ASP A 182 15.94 14.30 8.51
C ASP A 182 14.85 14.46 7.45
N GLU A 183 13.58 14.54 7.85
CA GLU A 183 12.46 14.82 6.95
C GLU A 183 12.54 16.24 6.35
N GLU A 184 12.97 17.24 7.13
CA GLU A 184 13.21 18.60 6.62
C GLU A 184 14.33 18.65 5.59
N ILE A 185 15.48 18.00 5.87
CA ILE A 185 16.60 17.90 4.93
C ILE A 185 16.15 17.22 3.62
N ARG A 186 15.35 16.15 3.72
CA ARG A 186 14.81 15.45 2.54
C ARG A 186 13.86 16.31 1.72
N LYS A 187 13.04 17.14 2.38
CA LYS A 187 12.15 18.08 1.68
C LYS A 187 12.96 19.20 1.02
N GLY A 188 14.00 19.70 1.67
CA GLY A 188 14.90 20.73 1.13
C GLY A 188 15.69 20.27 -0.11
N SER A 189 16.22 19.05 -0.11
CA SER A 189 16.96 18.49 -1.27
C SER A 189 16.08 18.26 -2.51
N LYS A 190 14.77 18.03 -2.32
CA LYS A 190 13.81 17.97 -3.43
C LYS A 190 13.51 19.35 -4.05
N GLN A 191 13.63 20.44 -3.29
CA GLN A 191 13.42 21.80 -3.79
C GLN A 191 14.63 22.34 -4.55
N SER A 192 15.86 21.98 -4.16
CA SER A 192 17.08 22.46 -4.84
C SER A 192 17.35 21.78 -6.18
N ASN A 193 16.90 20.54 -6.38
CA ASN A 193 16.98 19.83 -7.67
C ASN A 193 15.87 20.22 -8.66
N GLY A 194 15.04 21.21 -8.33
CA GLY A 194 13.85 21.64 -9.07
C GLY A 194 14.06 22.82 -10.03
N SER A 195 15.19 22.91 -10.73
CA SER A 195 15.31 23.84 -11.88
C SER A 195 14.71 23.21 -13.14
N ARG A 196 13.41 23.46 -13.35
CA ARG A 196 12.54 23.38 -14.54
C ARG A 196 12.96 22.49 -15.74
N PRO A 197 11.96 21.80 -16.32
CA PRO A 197 11.62 22.04 -17.72
C PRO A 197 10.19 22.56 -17.87
N ASN A 198 10.08 23.63 -18.65
CA ASN A 198 8.84 24.18 -19.16
C ASN A 198 8.33 23.26 -20.29
N GLY A 199 7.09 22.78 -20.25
CA GLY A 199 6.53 22.01 -21.36
C GLY A 199 5.24 21.23 -21.09
N LYS A 200 4.11 21.95 -21.07
CA LYS A 200 2.74 21.53 -21.46
C LYS A 200 1.99 20.46 -20.63
N THR A 201 0.97 21.00 -19.96
CA THR A 201 -0.34 20.45 -19.56
C THR A 201 -0.81 19.16 -20.26
N SER A 202 -1.26 18.19 -19.45
CA SER A 202 -2.41 17.31 -19.76
C SER A 202 -2.87 16.57 -18.49
N ASP A 203 -3.99 17.03 -17.95
CA ASP A 203 -4.94 16.33 -17.07
C ASP A 203 -4.46 15.56 -15.84
N GLY A 204 -4.66 16.22 -14.70
CA GLY A 204 -4.69 15.59 -13.39
C GLY A 204 -5.84 14.59 -13.28
N TYR A 205 -5.50 13.36 -12.91
CA TYR A 205 -6.46 12.34 -12.53
C TYR A 205 -7.11 12.71 -11.19
N SER A 206 -8.19 13.47 -11.27
CA SER A 206 -9.20 13.59 -10.22
C SER A 206 -10.01 12.30 -10.20
N TYR A 207 -9.88 11.51 -9.13
CA TYR A 207 -10.75 10.36 -8.89
C TYR A 207 -12.07 10.85 -8.26
N PRO A 208 -13.23 10.67 -8.92
CA PRO A 208 -14.51 11.00 -8.34
C PRO A 208 -15.06 9.75 -7.62
N PHE A 209 -14.88 9.67 -6.30
CA PHE A 209 -15.81 8.92 -5.45
C PHE A 209 -16.38 9.87 -4.42
N ARG A 210 -17.38 10.65 -4.86
CA ARG A 210 -18.32 11.28 -3.93
C ARG A 210 -19.10 10.17 -3.24
N ARG A 211 -19.02 10.18 -1.91
CA ARG A 211 -20.03 9.61 -1.00
C ARG A 211 -21.43 9.94 -1.52
N SER A 212 -22.18 8.93 -1.91
CA SER A 212 -23.64 9.05 -1.93
C SER A 212 -24.10 8.95 -0.47
N ARG A 213 -24.45 10.11 0.09
CA ARG A 213 -25.37 10.19 1.24
C ARG A 213 -26.75 10.47 0.66
N ARG A 214 -27.62 9.46 0.64
CA ARG A 214 -29.01 9.53 1.10
C ARG A 214 -29.64 8.15 0.98
#